data_AF-A0A517W836-F1
#
_entry.id   AF-A0A517W836-F1
#
_cell.length_a   1.000
_cell.length_b   1.000
_cell.length_c   1.000
_cell.angle_alpha   90.00
_cell.angle_beta   90.00
_cell.angle_gamma   90.00
#
_symmetry.space_group_name_H-M   'P 1'
#
loop_
_entity.id
_entity.type
_entity.pdbx_description
1 polymer ?
#
loop_
_entity_poly.entity_id
_entity_poly.type
_entity_poly.pdbx_seq_one_letter_code
_entity_poly.pdbx_strand_id
1 'polypeptide(L)'
;MDYTVIIGLEVHVQLQTRTKLFCGCSTKFNPDQPNTQTCPVCLGLPGALPVLNREAFRLGMKTGLAINCEIPSFTKWDRKQYYYPDLPKAYQISQYDLPMSQNGWLEIEIDPETRETKKVGIIRAHLEEDAGKNSHDESGRGQDSKVDLNRCGTPLVEIVSEPDLRSAQEARKYLEELKLLLTYIDVSDCNMQEGSLRCDANVNLHIHQENGDAIATPIVEIKNLNSFRGVEQAIDYEVKRQWEEWQKTGQSIKDVPKETRGWDADRGVTLGQRGKEEAADYRYFPDPDLAPVTVTDAEREEVVNELCERPANRRNRFEADYGLSTYDAAVIIDQGIAFADYFETVAQGCGNGKQAANWVTQDVQRELNERSCQIADFPIRPEVLAALLQKVEASEITIKSARTVFQVLLEEDAASVERIQAVIEEKGLGLVSDTGELEAIVEAVVAKNEKAVADFQSGKQAAVGALIGQVMREIKGADAKVVRELLIKKMS
;
A
#
# COMPACT_ATOMS: atom_id res chain seq x y z
N MET A 1 38.09 1.34 3.01
CA MET A 1 37.34 0.44 2.12
C MET A 1 35.88 0.78 2.27
N ASP A 2 35.21 0.97 1.15
CA ASP A 2 33.76 1.20 1.08
C ASP A 2 33.11 -0.07 0.52
N TYR A 3 31.80 -0.22 0.68
CA TYR A 3 31.06 -1.38 0.19
C TYR A 3 29.71 -0.99 -0.40
N THR A 4 29.24 -1.81 -1.33
CA THR A 4 27.87 -1.74 -1.83
C THR A 4 27.04 -2.85 -1.20
N VAL A 5 25.90 -2.50 -0.63
CA VAL A 5 24.91 -3.49 -0.16
C VAL A 5 24.13 -4.00 -1.36
N ILE A 6 23.95 -5.31 -1.47
CA ILE A 6 23.19 -5.97 -2.52
C ILE A 6 22.08 -6.78 -1.87
N ILE A 7 20.83 -6.47 -2.23
CA ILE A 7 19.63 -7.06 -1.64
C ILE A 7 18.73 -7.59 -2.74
N GLY A 8 18.25 -8.83 -2.58
CA GLY A 8 17.14 -9.41 -3.34
C GLY A 8 16.04 -9.90 -2.39
N LEU A 9 14.79 -9.81 -2.81
CA LEU A 9 13.63 -10.18 -2.00
C LEU A 9 12.85 -11.32 -2.64
N GLU A 10 12.39 -12.24 -1.80
CA GLU A 10 11.49 -13.34 -2.17
C GLU A 10 10.16 -13.12 -1.43
N VAL A 11 9.14 -12.69 -2.15
CA VAL A 11 7.85 -12.28 -1.58
C VAL A 11 6.78 -13.30 -1.92
N HIS A 12 6.12 -13.86 -0.91
CA HIS A 12 5.01 -14.78 -1.10
C HIS A 12 3.69 -14.05 -0.80
N VAL A 13 2.76 -14.13 -1.75
CA VAL A 13 1.47 -13.46 -1.71
C VAL A 13 0.36 -14.48 -1.80
N GLN A 14 -0.51 -14.55 -0.80
CA GLN A 14 -1.68 -15.40 -0.81
C GLN A 14 -2.79 -14.76 -1.64
N LEU A 15 -3.24 -15.46 -2.68
CA LEU A 15 -4.27 -14.94 -3.58
C LEU A 15 -5.66 -15.09 -2.94
N GLN A 16 -6.49 -14.05 -3.05
CA GLN A 16 -7.83 -13.99 -2.47
C GLN A 16 -8.91 -14.75 -3.27
N THR A 17 -8.57 -15.96 -3.68
CA THR A 17 -9.52 -16.88 -4.33
C THR A 17 -10.51 -17.45 -3.31
N ARG A 18 -11.68 -17.92 -3.77
CA ARG A 18 -12.65 -18.62 -2.90
C ARG A 18 -12.24 -20.06 -2.56
N THR A 19 -11.50 -20.71 -3.47
CA THR A 19 -11.10 -22.11 -3.36
C THR A 19 -9.60 -22.28 -3.48
N LYS A 20 -9.05 -23.32 -2.86
CA LYS A 20 -7.62 -23.66 -2.92
C LYS A 20 -7.10 -23.86 -4.34
N LEU A 21 -5.77 -23.87 -4.51
CA LEU A 21 -5.13 -23.89 -5.83
C LEU A 21 -5.41 -25.18 -6.60
N PHE A 22 -5.50 -26.30 -5.89
CA PHE A 22 -5.65 -27.63 -6.49
C PHE A 22 -6.87 -28.41 -5.99
N CYS A 23 -7.75 -27.80 -5.18
CA CYS A 23 -8.95 -28.46 -4.67
C CYS A 23 -10.07 -27.47 -4.30
N GLY A 24 -11.27 -27.98 -4.03
CA GLY A 24 -12.47 -27.16 -3.76
C GLY A 24 -12.61 -26.64 -2.31
N CYS A 25 -11.61 -26.78 -1.45
CA CYS A 25 -11.68 -26.29 -0.07
C CYS A 25 -11.64 -24.76 -0.02
N SER A 26 -12.28 -24.19 1.01
CA SER A 26 -12.20 -22.76 1.33
C SER A 26 -10.76 -22.32 1.64
N THR A 27 -10.47 -21.07 1.31
CA THR A 27 -9.23 -20.33 1.63
C THR A 27 -9.41 -19.31 2.76
N LYS A 28 -10.66 -19.05 3.18
CA LYS A 28 -11.00 -18.07 4.23
C LYS A 28 -10.19 -18.34 5.49
N PHE A 29 -9.50 -17.31 6.00
CA PHE A 29 -8.76 -17.40 7.25
C PHE A 29 -9.66 -17.89 8.41
N ASN A 30 -9.23 -18.94 9.09
CA ASN A 30 -9.97 -19.59 10.18
C ASN A 30 -9.00 -20.20 11.21
N PRO A 31 -8.38 -19.37 12.07
CA PRO A 31 -7.41 -19.84 13.06
C PRO A 31 -8.06 -20.61 14.23
N ASP A 32 -9.35 -20.41 14.45
CA ASP A 32 -10.05 -20.93 15.63
C ASP A 32 -10.51 -22.39 15.49
N GLN A 33 -10.61 -22.90 14.26
CA GLN A 33 -11.10 -24.25 13.98
C GLN A 33 -10.12 -25.04 13.09
N PRO A 34 -9.07 -25.63 13.68
CA PRO A 34 -8.01 -26.31 12.93
C PRO A 34 -8.54 -27.51 12.14
N ASN A 35 -7.93 -27.76 10.98
CA ASN A 35 -8.23 -28.90 10.09
C ASN A 35 -9.69 -29.03 9.59
N THR A 36 -10.51 -27.98 9.67
CA THR A 36 -11.89 -27.96 9.16
C THR A 36 -12.01 -27.61 7.67
N GLN A 37 -10.97 -27.03 7.08
CA GLN A 37 -10.93 -26.61 5.67
C GLN A 37 -10.04 -27.55 4.85
N THR A 38 -10.22 -28.85 5.03
CA THR A 38 -9.38 -29.90 4.43
C THR A 38 -10.19 -30.87 3.57
N CYS A 39 -9.52 -31.56 2.66
CA CYS A 39 -10.07 -32.62 1.81
C CYS A 39 -8.98 -33.63 1.44
N PRO A 40 -9.32 -34.77 0.82
CA PRO A 40 -8.33 -35.79 0.43
C PRO A 40 -7.13 -35.25 -0.37
N VAL A 41 -7.34 -34.25 -1.24
CA VAL A 41 -6.27 -33.67 -2.08
C VAL A 41 -5.26 -32.88 -1.23
N CYS A 42 -5.71 -31.92 -0.43
CA CYS A 42 -4.78 -31.12 0.37
C CYS A 42 -4.22 -31.89 1.58
N LEU A 43 -4.87 -32.98 1.99
CA LEU A 43 -4.33 -33.94 2.97
C LEU A 43 -3.35 -34.94 2.35
N GLY A 44 -3.15 -34.94 1.03
CA GLY A 44 -2.26 -35.90 0.36
C GLY A 44 -2.68 -37.35 0.51
N LEU A 45 -3.99 -37.64 0.60
CA LEU A 45 -4.47 -39.01 0.77
C LEU A 45 -4.21 -39.86 -0.48
N PRO A 46 -3.95 -41.18 -0.33
CA PRO A 46 -3.73 -42.07 -1.46
C PRO A 46 -4.87 -42.03 -2.48
N GLY A 47 -4.53 -41.83 -3.76
CA GLY A 47 -5.48 -41.75 -4.87
C GLY A 47 -6.10 -40.37 -5.11
N ALA A 48 -5.77 -39.36 -4.31
CA ALA A 48 -6.20 -37.98 -4.56
C ALA A 48 -5.36 -37.33 -5.68
N LEU A 49 -6.01 -36.57 -6.55
CA LEU A 49 -5.37 -35.86 -7.66
C LEU A 49 -5.65 -34.34 -7.60
N PRO A 50 -4.67 -33.49 -7.94
CA PRO A 50 -4.83 -32.04 -7.99
C PRO A 50 -5.68 -31.60 -9.20
N VAL A 51 -6.48 -30.54 -9.04
CA VAL A 51 -7.21 -29.87 -10.13
C VAL A 51 -7.00 -28.37 -10.04
N LEU A 52 -6.32 -27.79 -11.04
CA LEU A 52 -5.98 -26.37 -11.07
C LEU A 52 -7.22 -25.47 -10.97
N ASN A 53 -7.15 -24.51 -10.07
CA ASN A 53 -8.07 -23.39 -9.95
C ASN A 53 -7.79 -22.33 -11.03
N ARG A 54 -8.72 -22.18 -11.97
CA ARG A 54 -8.65 -21.19 -13.07
C ARG A 54 -8.56 -19.76 -12.55
N GLU A 55 -9.24 -19.44 -11.46
CA GLU A 55 -9.23 -18.09 -10.88
C GLU A 55 -7.87 -17.78 -10.26
N ALA A 56 -7.24 -18.74 -9.58
CA ALA A 56 -5.88 -18.57 -9.07
C ALA A 56 -4.88 -18.29 -10.21
N PHE A 57 -5.03 -18.99 -11.34
CA PHE A 57 -4.23 -18.74 -12.54
C PHE A 57 -4.48 -17.34 -13.12
N ARG A 58 -5.74 -16.90 -13.21
CA ARG A 58 -6.10 -15.55 -13.67
C ARG A 58 -5.49 -14.47 -12.78
N LEU A 59 -5.62 -14.58 -11.45
CA LEU A 59 -5.03 -13.63 -10.50
C LEU A 59 -3.50 -13.63 -10.56
N GLY A 60 -2.86 -14.79 -10.72
CA GLY A 60 -1.42 -14.89 -10.96
C GLY A 60 -0.98 -14.16 -12.23
N MET A 61 -1.72 -14.30 -13.32
CA MET A 61 -1.46 -13.58 -14.58
C MET A 61 -1.67 -12.07 -14.42
N LYS A 62 -2.73 -11.67 -13.71
CA LYS A 62 -3.01 -10.26 -13.38
C LYS A 62 -1.85 -9.65 -12.60
N THR A 63 -1.33 -10.36 -11.60
CA THR A 63 -0.13 -9.97 -10.84
C THR A 63 1.08 -9.82 -11.75
N GLY A 64 1.39 -10.82 -12.58
CA GLY A 64 2.52 -10.78 -13.51
C GLY A 64 2.46 -9.57 -14.46
N LEU A 65 1.31 -9.32 -15.08
CA LEU A 65 1.11 -8.17 -15.98
C LEU A 65 1.19 -6.82 -15.22
N ALA A 66 0.68 -6.76 -13.98
CA ALA A 66 0.73 -5.56 -13.16
C ALA A 66 2.18 -5.16 -12.81
N ILE A 67 3.05 -6.14 -12.56
CA ILE A 67 4.49 -5.95 -12.30
C ILE A 67 5.35 -6.03 -13.57
N ASN A 68 4.74 -5.79 -14.74
CA ASN A 68 5.41 -5.72 -16.05
C ASN A 68 6.13 -7.00 -16.50
N CYS A 69 5.82 -8.17 -15.94
CA CYS A 69 6.37 -9.42 -16.43
C CYS A 69 5.84 -9.77 -17.82
N GLU A 70 6.67 -10.49 -18.57
CA GLU A 70 6.26 -11.25 -19.74
C GLU A 70 5.44 -12.47 -19.29
N ILE A 71 4.32 -12.73 -19.97
CA ILE A 71 3.48 -13.92 -19.75
C ILE A 71 3.73 -14.91 -20.89
N PRO A 72 4.44 -16.04 -20.64
CA PRO A 72 4.65 -17.06 -21.65
C PRO A 72 3.33 -17.67 -22.14
N SER A 73 3.29 -18.08 -23.42
CA SER A 73 2.13 -18.78 -24.00
C SER A 73 1.98 -20.21 -23.50
N PHE A 74 2.99 -20.74 -22.80
CA PHE A 74 3.04 -22.10 -22.28
C PHE A 74 3.76 -22.11 -20.94
N THR A 75 3.17 -22.79 -19.96
CA THR A 75 3.75 -23.00 -18.62
C THR A 75 3.37 -24.38 -18.10
N LYS A 76 4.09 -24.87 -17.09
CA LYS A 76 3.85 -26.19 -16.49
C LYS A 76 3.97 -26.15 -14.96
N TRP A 77 3.62 -27.25 -14.34
CA TRP A 77 3.73 -27.47 -12.90
C TRP A 77 4.87 -28.43 -12.60
N ASP A 78 5.51 -28.23 -11.45
CA ASP A 78 6.64 -29.01 -10.99
C ASP A 78 6.46 -29.39 -9.52
N ARG A 79 7.01 -30.54 -9.13
CA ARG A 79 7.04 -30.97 -7.73
C ARG A 79 8.36 -30.57 -7.08
N LYS A 80 8.29 -29.69 -6.09
CA LYS A 80 9.39 -29.37 -5.17
C LYS A 80 9.35 -30.35 -4.00
N GLN A 81 10.24 -31.33 -3.97
CA GLN A 81 10.21 -32.41 -2.98
C GLN A 81 10.91 -32.03 -1.69
N TYR A 82 10.20 -32.06 -0.57
CA TYR A 82 10.77 -31.96 0.77
C TYR A 82 9.80 -32.52 1.82
N TYR A 83 10.36 -33.03 2.91
CA TYR A 83 9.59 -33.62 4.01
C TYR A 83 9.46 -32.62 5.14
N TYR A 84 8.24 -32.19 5.42
CA TYR A 84 7.94 -31.38 6.60
C TYR A 84 6.49 -31.65 7.06
N PRO A 85 6.18 -31.61 8.38
CA PRO A 85 4.88 -32.02 8.89
C PRO A 85 3.67 -31.23 8.36
N ASP A 86 3.89 -29.98 7.94
CA ASP A 86 2.84 -29.12 7.37
C ASP A 86 2.60 -29.33 5.87
N LEU A 87 3.37 -30.20 5.23
CA LEU A 87 3.29 -30.54 3.81
C LEU A 87 2.99 -32.04 3.65
N PRO A 88 1.72 -32.44 3.73
CA PRO A 88 1.34 -33.86 3.81
C PRO A 88 1.69 -34.67 2.56
N LYS A 89 1.80 -34.02 1.39
CA LYS A 89 2.17 -34.67 0.13
C LYS A 89 3.66 -35.04 0.05
N ALA A 90 4.51 -34.50 0.94
CA ALA A 90 5.98 -34.55 0.85
C ALA A 90 6.56 -33.94 -0.44
N TYR A 91 5.75 -33.19 -1.17
CA TYR A 91 6.14 -32.29 -2.24
C TYR A 91 5.15 -31.14 -2.30
N GLN A 92 5.64 -29.96 -2.69
CA GLN A 92 4.84 -28.78 -2.98
C GLN A 92 4.73 -28.68 -4.50
N ILE A 93 3.50 -28.53 -5.00
CA ILE A 93 3.28 -28.20 -6.40
C ILE A 93 3.59 -26.70 -6.59
N SER A 94 4.58 -26.42 -7.43
CA SER A 94 5.10 -25.08 -7.75
C SER A 94 5.42 -25.03 -9.24
N GLN A 95 6.21 -24.04 -9.69
CA GLN A 95 6.75 -23.96 -11.04
C GLN A 95 8.26 -23.77 -10.97
N TYR A 96 9.03 -24.41 -11.84
CA TYR A 96 10.49 -24.29 -11.82
C TYR A 96 11.04 -23.60 -13.07
N ASP A 97 11.32 -24.33 -14.14
CA ASP A 97 11.99 -23.83 -15.35
C ASP A 97 11.08 -23.06 -16.31
N LEU A 98 9.75 -23.23 -16.22
CA LEU A 98 8.77 -22.55 -17.08
C LEU A 98 7.73 -21.83 -16.21
N PRO A 99 8.10 -20.76 -15.48
CA PRO A 99 7.17 -20.00 -14.65
C PRO A 99 6.08 -19.34 -15.52
N MET A 100 4.93 -19.06 -14.93
CA MET A 100 3.85 -18.38 -15.65
C MET A 100 4.14 -16.90 -15.96
N SER A 101 5.15 -16.31 -15.33
CA SER A 101 5.60 -14.95 -15.64
C SER A 101 7.09 -14.75 -15.29
N GLN A 102 7.77 -13.90 -16.06
CA GLN A 102 9.21 -13.64 -15.93
C GLN A 102 9.61 -12.26 -16.47
N ASN A 103 10.82 -11.80 -16.16
CA ASN A 103 11.43 -10.59 -16.72
C ASN A 103 10.59 -9.31 -16.50
N GLY A 104 10.08 -9.12 -15.28
CA GLY A 104 9.29 -7.95 -14.90
C GLY A 104 10.13 -6.84 -14.29
N TRP A 105 9.44 -5.80 -13.82
CA TRP A 105 10.02 -4.74 -13.02
C TRP A 105 8.95 -3.96 -12.27
N LEU A 106 9.32 -3.43 -11.10
CA LEU A 106 8.53 -2.50 -10.31
C LEU A 106 9.32 -1.19 -10.12
N GLU A 107 8.67 -0.06 -10.36
CA GLU A 107 9.27 1.25 -10.11
C GLU A 107 8.97 1.70 -8.69
N ILE A 108 10.01 2.13 -7.97
CA ILE A 108 9.93 2.61 -6.59
C ILE A 108 10.49 4.02 -6.52
N GLU A 109 9.91 4.87 -5.66
CA GLU A 109 10.48 6.17 -5.32
C GLU A 109 11.52 6.00 -4.21
N ILE A 110 12.77 6.35 -4.49
CA ILE A 110 13.89 6.18 -3.56
C ILE A 110 14.22 7.45 -2.79
N ASP A 111 13.87 8.62 -3.34
CA ASP A 111 14.03 9.91 -2.68
C ASP A 111 12.77 10.77 -2.91
N PRO A 112 12.00 11.06 -1.84
CA PRO A 112 10.80 11.88 -1.95
C PRO A 112 11.08 13.37 -2.18
N GLU A 113 12.26 13.87 -1.83
CA GLU A 113 12.62 15.28 -2.05
C GLU A 113 13.02 15.53 -3.50
N THR A 114 13.83 14.63 -4.08
CA THR A 114 14.30 14.76 -5.48
C THR A 114 13.39 14.07 -6.49
N ARG A 115 12.42 13.26 -6.02
CA ARG A 115 11.52 12.43 -6.84
C ARG A 115 12.29 11.41 -7.68
N GLU A 116 13.46 11.01 -7.20
CA GLU A 116 14.25 10.00 -7.88
C GLU A 116 13.53 8.65 -7.79
N THR A 117 13.32 8.03 -8.94
CA THR A 117 12.73 6.70 -9.05
C THR A 117 13.76 5.68 -9.51
N LYS A 118 13.54 4.44 -9.09
CA LYS A 118 14.37 3.30 -9.45
C LYS A 118 13.51 2.15 -9.92
N LYS A 119 13.88 1.53 -11.03
CA LYS A 119 13.28 0.27 -11.48
C LYS A 119 14.03 -0.89 -10.83
N VAL A 120 13.28 -1.69 -10.07
CA VAL A 120 13.75 -2.94 -9.48
C VAL A 120 13.29 -4.06 -10.39
N GLY A 121 14.22 -4.83 -10.95
CA GLY A 121 13.90 -5.98 -11.78
C GLY A 121 13.18 -7.07 -11.00
N ILE A 122 12.36 -7.85 -11.70
CA ILE A 122 11.67 -9.03 -11.17
C ILE A 122 12.04 -10.20 -12.06
N ILE A 123 12.70 -11.19 -11.47
CA ILE A 123 13.13 -12.41 -12.17
C ILE A 123 11.88 -13.16 -12.64
N ARG A 124 10.92 -13.34 -11.72
CA ARG A 124 9.71 -14.16 -11.93
C ARG A 124 8.63 -13.88 -10.90
N ALA A 125 7.40 -14.17 -11.30
CA ALA A 125 6.30 -14.39 -10.38
C ALA A 125 5.55 -15.68 -10.78
N HIS A 126 5.58 -16.70 -9.93
CA HIS A 126 4.98 -18.01 -10.22
C HIS A 126 3.99 -18.45 -9.16
N LEU A 127 3.09 -19.35 -9.57
CA LEU A 127 2.13 -19.95 -8.65
C LEU A 127 2.72 -21.14 -7.91
N GLU A 128 2.35 -21.26 -6.65
CA GLU A 128 2.55 -22.45 -5.86
C GLU A 128 1.46 -22.63 -4.81
N GLU A 129 1.40 -23.80 -4.21
CA GLU A 129 0.51 -24.04 -3.07
C GLU A 129 1.20 -23.75 -1.74
N ASP A 130 0.47 -23.18 -0.78
CA ASP A 130 1.00 -22.98 0.56
C ASP A 130 1.06 -24.29 1.36
N ALA A 131 1.97 -24.30 2.33
CA ALA A 131 2.01 -25.33 3.37
C ALA A 131 1.03 -25.02 4.50
N GLY A 132 0.79 -26.02 5.36
CA GLY A 132 0.06 -25.83 6.61
C GLY A 132 0.80 -24.94 7.61
N LYS A 133 0.32 -24.92 8.85
CA LYS A 133 0.94 -24.20 9.97
C LYS A 133 1.36 -25.20 11.04
N ASN A 134 2.61 -25.08 11.49
CA ASN A 134 3.10 -25.75 12.68
C ASN A 134 2.99 -24.82 13.88
N SER A 135 2.59 -25.35 15.02
CA SER A 135 2.63 -24.67 16.32
C SER A 135 3.38 -25.54 17.32
N HIS A 136 4.42 -24.97 17.91
CA HIS A 136 5.28 -25.65 18.87
C HIS A 136 4.88 -25.24 20.29
N ASP A 137 5.03 -26.14 21.26
CA ASP A 137 4.82 -25.80 22.66
C ASP A 137 5.99 -24.92 23.16
N GLU A 138 5.74 -23.62 23.31
CA GLU A 138 6.72 -22.63 23.78
C GLU A 138 7.04 -22.75 25.28
N SER A 139 6.30 -23.57 26.05
CA SER A 139 6.53 -23.74 27.50
C SER A 139 7.84 -24.46 27.84
N GLY A 140 8.56 -24.98 26.84
CA GLY A 140 9.77 -25.79 27.03
C GLY A 140 9.52 -27.15 27.71
N ARG A 141 8.25 -27.51 27.95
CA ARG A 141 7.84 -28.80 28.54
C ARG A 141 7.18 -29.73 27.54
N GLY A 142 6.62 -29.21 26.45
CA GLY A 142 6.04 -30.02 25.38
C GLY A 142 7.09 -30.54 24.42
N GLN A 143 7.01 -31.82 24.10
CA GLN A 143 7.81 -32.47 23.05
C GLN A 143 7.09 -32.52 21.70
N ASP A 144 5.83 -32.08 21.66
CA ASP A 144 4.95 -32.27 20.51
C ASP A 144 4.75 -30.97 19.72
N SER A 145 4.62 -31.11 18.40
CA SER A 145 4.21 -30.04 17.50
C SER A 145 2.81 -30.31 16.98
N LYS A 146 1.98 -29.28 16.92
CA LYS A 146 0.61 -29.36 16.38
C LYS A 146 0.60 -28.88 14.94
N VAL A 147 -0.05 -29.64 14.07
CA VAL A 147 -0.16 -29.34 12.64
C VAL A 147 -1.59 -28.93 12.32
N ASP A 148 -1.76 -27.75 11.72
CA ASP A 148 -3.01 -27.29 11.12
C ASP A 148 -2.87 -27.18 9.60
N LEU A 149 -3.66 -27.97 8.88
CA LEU A 149 -3.65 -28.06 7.43
C LEU A 149 -4.75 -27.23 6.77
N ASN A 150 -5.46 -26.36 7.51
CA ASN A 150 -6.42 -25.41 6.93
C ASN A 150 -5.79 -24.58 5.81
N ARG A 151 -4.54 -24.13 5.99
CA ARG A 151 -3.80 -23.33 4.99
C ARG A 151 -3.19 -24.16 3.84
N CYS A 152 -2.96 -25.46 4.05
CA CYS A 152 -2.29 -26.29 3.05
C CYS A 152 -3.11 -26.33 1.75
N GLY A 153 -2.48 -25.99 0.62
CA GLY A 153 -3.12 -25.95 -0.70
C GLY A 153 -3.63 -24.56 -1.11
N THR A 154 -3.57 -23.54 -0.25
CA THR A 154 -4.02 -22.18 -0.60
C THR A 154 -3.11 -21.60 -1.70
N PRO A 155 -3.65 -20.87 -2.70
CA PRO A 155 -2.82 -20.35 -3.78
C PRO A 155 -1.87 -19.25 -3.31
N LEU A 156 -0.61 -19.38 -3.69
CA LEU A 156 0.44 -18.38 -3.50
C LEU A 156 1.01 -17.96 -4.84
N VAL A 157 1.38 -16.69 -4.94
CA VAL A 157 2.33 -16.20 -5.93
C VAL A 157 3.64 -15.89 -5.20
N GLU A 158 4.72 -16.53 -5.62
CA GLU A 158 6.08 -16.20 -5.19
C GLU A 158 6.68 -15.24 -6.22
N ILE A 159 7.02 -14.02 -5.77
CA ILE A 159 7.60 -12.94 -6.56
C ILE A 159 9.06 -12.78 -6.14
N VAL A 160 9.98 -13.03 -7.06
CA VAL A 160 11.42 -12.97 -6.81
C VAL A 160 12.01 -11.76 -7.51
N SER A 161 12.56 -10.82 -6.74
CA SER A 161 13.21 -9.64 -7.29
C SER A 161 14.61 -9.97 -7.83
N GLU A 162 15.08 -9.19 -8.79
CA GLU A 162 16.51 -9.07 -9.07
C GLU A 162 17.21 -8.46 -7.83
N PRO A 163 18.51 -8.72 -7.63
CA PRO A 163 19.28 -8.17 -6.52
C PRO A 163 19.66 -6.70 -6.79
N ASP A 164 18.67 -5.86 -7.10
CA ASP A 164 18.85 -4.46 -7.50
C ASP A 164 18.81 -3.48 -6.33
N LEU A 165 18.30 -3.89 -5.17
CA LEU A 165 18.13 -3.06 -3.99
C LEU A 165 19.49 -2.80 -3.30
N ARG A 166 19.70 -1.57 -2.83
CA ARG A 166 20.99 -1.08 -2.29
C ARG A 166 20.92 -0.57 -0.86
N SER A 167 19.75 -0.56 -0.24
CA SER A 167 19.58 -0.18 1.16
C SER A 167 18.35 -0.84 1.77
N ALA A 168 18.30 -0.88 3.10
CA ALA A 168 17.11 -1.32 3.84
C ALA A 168 15.87 -0.45 3.53
N GLN A 169 16.08 0.85 3.33
CA GLN A 169 15.03 1.79 2.94
C GLN A 169 14.46 1.49 1.55
N GLU A 170 15.32 1.21 0.56
CA GLU A 170 14.86 0.78 -0.77
C GLU A 170 14.06 -0.52 -0.71
N ALA A 171 14.51 -1.50 0.09
CA ALA A 171 13.80 -2.77 0.27
C ALA A 171 12.41 -2.56 0.88
N ARG A 172 12.31 -1.68 1.88
CA ARG A 172 11.01 -1.27 2.44
C ARG A 172 10.13 -0.60 1.40
N LYS A 173 10.66 0.34 0.61
CA LYS A 173 9.90 1.04 -0.44
C LYS A 173 9.37 0.10 -1.52
N TYR A 174 10.18 -0.89 -1.92
CA TYR A 174 9.75 -1.96 -2.81
C TYR A 174 8.59 -2.76 -2.24
N LEU A 175 8.66 -3.16 -0.97
CA LEU A 175 7.58 -3.92 -0.34
C LEU A 175 6.31 -3.09 -0.14
N GLU A 176 6.44 -1.79 0.19
CA GLU A 176 5.32 -0.84 0.28
C GLU A 176 4.62 -0.68 -1.08
N GLU A 177 5.36 -0.43 -2.16
CA GLU A 177 4.80 -0.28 -3.51
C GLU A 177 4.19 -1.58 -4.03
N LEU A 178 4.86 -2.72 -3.80
CA LEU A 178 4.35 -4.03 -4.21
C LEU A 178 3.05 -4.34 -3.49
N LYS A 179 2.99 -4.15 -2.16
CA LYS A 179 1.77 -4.32 -1.38
C LYS A 179 0.65 -3.42 -1.89
N LEU A 180 0.94 -2.13 -2.09
CA LEU A 180 -0.02 -1.16 -2.61
C LEU A 180 -0.57 -1.62 -3.94
N LEU A 181 0.29 -1.99 -4.90
CA LEU A 181 -0.14 -2.48 -6.21
C LEU A 181 -1.05 -3.70 -6.11
N LEU A 182 -0.68 -4.70 -5.31
CA LEU A 182 -1.41 -5.97 -5.19
C LEU A 182 -2.80 -5.78 -4.55
N THR A 183 -2.93 -4.90 -3.55
CA THR A 183 -4.24 -4.55 -2.99
C THR A 183 -5.04 -3.70 -3.96
N TYR A 184 -4.38 -2.82 -4.73
CA TYR A 184 -5.03 -1.95 -5.72
C TYR A 184 -5.68 -2.72 -6.87
N ILE A 185 -5.02 -3.78 -7.34
CA ILE A 185 -5.54 -4.65 -8.40
C ILE A 185 -6.43 -5.78 -7.86
N ASP A 186 -6.70 -5.79 -6.56
CA ASP A 186 -7.59 -6.73 -5.88
C ASP A 186 -7.20 -8.20 -6.14
N VAL A 187 -5.92 -8.55 -5.95
CA VAL A 187 -5.45 -9.96 -6.02
C VAL A 187 -5.16 -10.56 -4.65
N SER A 188 -4.95 -9.74 -3.62
CA SER A 188 -4.64 -10.14 -2.25
C SER A 188 -4.90 -8.99 -1.28
N ASP A 189 -5.23 -9.31 -0.03
CA ASP A 189 -5.31 -8.36 1.08
C ASP A 189 -3.93 -7.99 1.67
N CYS A 190 -2.88 -8.75 1.32
CA CYS A 190 -1.48 -8.52 1.68
C CYS A 190 -1.25 -8.19 3.17
N ASN A 191 -1.95 -8.91 4.05
CA ASN A 191 -1.83 -8.80 5.49
C ASN A 191 -0.67 -9.67 6.01
N MET A 192 0.42 -9.02 6.43
CA MET A 192 1.58 -9.73 7.00
C MET A 192 1.27 -10.41 8.34
N GLN A 193 0.35 -9.88 9.14
CA GLN A 193 0.00 -10.46 10.45
C GLN A 193 -0.78 -11.77 10.30
N GLU A 194 -1.67 -11.83 9.30
CA GLU A 194 -2.42 -13.05 8.96
C GLU A 194 -1.60 -14.00 8.06
N GLY A 195 -0.47 -13.52 7.52
CA GLY A 195 0.48 -14.29 6.72
C GLY A 195 0.15 -14.35 5.23
N SER A 196 -0.80 -13.54 4.75
CA SER A 196 -1.12 -13.44 3.32
C SER A 196 -0.09 -12.64 2.53
N LEU A 197 0.83 -11.92 3.20
CA LEU A 197 2.07 -11.41 2.63
C LEU A 197 3.25 -11.85 3.49
N ARG A 198 4.25 -12.50 2.88
CA ARG A 198 5.50 -12.91 3.54
C ARG A 198 6.69 -12.47 2.69
N CYS A 199 7.82 -12.22 3.33
CA CYS A 199 9.06 -11.85 2.63
C CYS A 199 10.25 -12.53 3.32
N ASP A 200 11.12 -13.14 2.52
CA ASP A 200 12.47 -13.49 2.89
C ASP A 200 13.43 -12.51 2.18
N ALA A 201 14.52 -12.10 2.85
CA ALA A 201 15.48 -11.13 2.31
C ALA A 201 16.85 -11.77 2.14
N ASN A 202 17.43 -11.70 0.93
CA ASN A 202 18.78 -12.14 0.63
C ASN A 202 19.71 -10.93 0.62
N VAL A 203 20.73 -10.92 1.49
CA VAL A 203 21.64 -9.78 1.68
C VAL A 203 23.09 -10.24 1.53
N ASN A 204 23.88 -9.51 0.75
CA ASN A 204 25.33 -9.57 0.79
C ASN A 204 25.98 -8.20 0.54
N LEU A 205 27.28 -8.10 0.83
CA LEU A 205 28.08 -6.90 0.65
C LEU A 205 29.12 -7.12 -0.44
N HIS A 206 29.28 -6.13 -1.31
CA HIS A 206 30.33 -6.09 -2.31
C HIS A 206 31.41 -5.11 -1.84
N ILE A 207 32.52 -5.64 -1.33
CA ILE A 207 33.59 -4.84 -0.74
C ILE A 207 34.56 -4.36 -1.81
N HIS A 208 34.61 -3.05 -2.01
CA HIS A 208 35.44 -2.43 -3.06
C HIS A 208 36.92 -2.48 -2.71
N GLN A 209 37.71 -2.97 -3.64
CA GLN A 209 39.16 -3.10 -3.55
C GLN A 209 39.85 -1.92 -4.26
N GLU A 210 41.09 -1.62 -3.86
CA GLU A 210 41.88 -0.52 -4.45
C GLU A 210 42.18 -0.73 -5.95
N ASN A 211 42.16 -1.97 -6.42
CA ASN A 211 42.37 -2.33 -7.82
C ASN A 211 41.12 -2.19 -8.69
N GLY A 212 39.98 -1.76 -8.12
CA GLY A 212 38.70 -1.60 -8.82
C GLY A 212 37.81 -2.84 -8.83
N ASP A 213 38.26 -3.97 -8.31
CA ASP A 213 37.42 -5.18 -8.15
C ASP A 213 36.56 -5.10 -6.89
N ALA A 214 35.55 -5.98 -6.80
CA ALA A 214 34.74 -6.15 -5.59
C ALA A 214 34.77 -7.59 -5.08
N ILE A 215 34.90 -7.76 -3.77
CA ILE A 215 34.77 -9.05 -3.09
C ILE A 215 33.35 -9.17 -2.54
N ALA A 216 32.58 -10.13 -3.05
CA ALA A 216 31.24 -10.42 -2.52
C ALA A 216 31.33 -11.26 -1.23
N THR A 217 30.72 -10.79 -0.15
CA THR A 217 30.52 -11.59 1.08
C THR A 217 29.53 -12.74 0.81
N PRO A 218 29.51 -13.77 1.67
CA PRO A 218 28.50 -14.82 1.59
C PRO A 218 27.07 -14.26 1.65
N ILE A 219 26.16 -14.85 0.87
CA ILE A 219 24.75 -14.47 0.89
C ILE A 219 24.11 -14.97 2.17
N VAL A 220 23.35 -14.09 2.81
CA VAL A 220 22.55 -14.40 3.98
C VAL A 220 21.08 -14.23 3.63
N GLU A 221 20.33 -15.30 3.74
CA GLU A 221 18.87 -15.28 3.67
C GLU A 221 18.28 -15.11 5.06
N ILE A 222 17.64 -13.97 5.27
CA ILE A 222 16.95 -13.61 6.50
C ILE A 222 15.49 -14.05 6.37
N LYS A 223 15.05 -14.89 7.31
CA LYS A 223 13.67 -15.38 7.45
C LYS A 223 12.99 -14.79 8.67
N ASN A 224 11.69 -15.07 8.81
CA ASN A 224 10.84 -14.62 9.94
C ASN A 224 10.65 -13.08 9.97
N LEU A 225 10.46 -12.48 8.80
CA LEU A 225 10.24 -11.04 8.65
C LEU A 225 8.73 -10.73 8.62
N ASN A 226 8.16 -10.44 9.78
CA ASN A 226 6.70 -10.28 9.94
C ASN A 226 6.18 -8.85 9.75
N SER A 227 7.06 -7.88 9.43
CA SER A 227 6.67 -6.49 9.13
C SER A 227 7.71 -5.81 8.26
N PHE A 228 7.34 -4.79 7.49
CA PHE A 228 8.28 -4.01 6.68
C PHE A 228 9.35 -3.30 7.51
N ARG A 229 8.97 -2.81 8.70
CA ARG A 229 9.94 -2.30 9.68
C ARG A 229 10.91 -3.39 10.14
N GLY A 230 10.42 -4.61 10.35
CA GLY A 230 11.25 -5.76 10.68
C GLY A 230 12.23 -6.12 9.56
N VAL A 231 11.80 -6.04 8.30
CA VAL A 231 12.68 -6.22 7.13
C VAL A 231 13.80 -5.17 7.14
N GLU A 232 13.44 -3.90 7.28
CA GLU A 232 14.40 -2.79 7.31
C GLU A 232 15.45 -2.97 8.42
N GLN A 233 14.99 -3.23 9.66
CA GLN A 233 15.87 -3.44 10.81
C GLN A 233 16.75 -4.68 10.68
N ALA A 234 16.22 -5.77 10.11
CA ALA A 234 16.98 -7.00 9.92
C ALA A 234 18.09 -6.85 8.88
N ILE A 235 17.81 -6.15 7.77
CA ILE A 235 18.79 -5.83 6.74
C ILE A 235 19.88 -4.93 7.34
N ASP A 236 19.53 -3.87 8.06
CA ASP A 236 20.51 -2.96 8.69
C ASP A 236 21.42 -3.68 9.68
N TYR A 237 20.85 -4.59 10.49
CA TYR A 237 21.63 -5.43 11.39
C TYR A 237 22.59 -6.34 10.61
N GLU A 238 22.08 -7.00 9.58
CA GLU A 238 22.83 -7.99 8.82
C GLU A 238 23.97 -7.34 8.02
N VAL A 239 23.76 -6.15 7.46
CA VAL A 239 24.82 -5.36 6.82
C VAL A 239 25.97 -5.09 7.79
N LYS A 240 25.67 -4.63 9.01
CA LYS A 240 26.70 -4.37 10.04
C LYS A 240 27.41 -5.66 10.45
N ARG A 241 26.66 -6.74 10.67
CA ARG A 241 27.21 -8.05 11.05
C ARG A 241 28.17 -8.57 9.97
N GLN A 242 27.74 -8.60 8.71
CA GLN A 242 28.55 -9.10 7.60
C GLN A 242 29.82 -8.29 7.42
N TRP A 243 29.75 -6.96 7.57
CA TRP A 243 30.91 -6.10 7.50
C TRP A 243 31.94 -6.44 8.59
N GLU A 244 31.50 -6.55 9.85
CA GLU A 244 32.38 -6.92 10.97
C GLU A 244 32.95 -8.34 10.83
N GLU A 245 32.17 -9.29 10.32
CA GLU A 245 32.60 -10.67 10.08
C GLU A 245 33.63 -10.74 8.95
N TRP A 246 33.39 -10.02 7.86
CA TRP A 246 34.32 -9.95 6.74
C TRP A 246 35.65 -9.31 7.14
N GLN A 247 35.63 -8.25 7.96
CA GLN A 247 36.86 -7.63 8.48
C GLN A 247 37.73 -8.60 9.31
N LYS A 248 37.11 -9.59 9.96
CA LYS A 248 37.82 -10.59 10.79
C LYS A 248 38.29 -11.78 9.98
N THR A 249 37.47 -12.25 9.02
CA THR A 249 37.67 -13.54 8.35
C THR A 249 38.19 -13.40 6.92
N GLY A 250 37.87 -12.30 6.24
CA GLY A 250 38.10 -12.10 4.80
C GLY A 250 37.31 -13.05 3.91
N GLN A 251 36.33 -13.80 4.45
CA GLN A 251 35.60 -14.82 3.70
C GLN A 251 34.70 -14.21 2.62
N SER A 252 34.71 -14.83 1.45
CA SER A 252 33.88 -14.47 0.31
C SER A 252 32.77 -15.50 0.07
N ILE A 253 31.86 -15.18 -0.84
CA ILE A 253 30.83 -16.10 -1.34
C ILE A 253 31.38 -17.42 -1.91
N LYS A 254 32.68 -17.48 -2.25
CA LYS A 254 33.34 -18.71 -2.71
C LYS A 254 33.80 -19.61 -1.57
N ASP A 255 33.97 -19.05 -0.38
CA ASP A 255 34.54 -19.75 0.78
C ASP A 255 33.44 -20.36 1.67
N VAL A 256 32.28 -19.71 1.73
CA VAL A 256 31.17 -20.11 2.60
C VAL A 256 29.87 -20.18 1.78
N PRO A 257 29.10 -21.28 1.90
CA PRO A 257 27.81 -21.39 1.23
C PRO A 257 26.81 -20.37 1.79
N LYS A 258 25.69 -20.18 1.07
CA LYS A 258 24.56 -19.36 1.52
C LYS A 258 24.12 -19.74 2.94
N GLU A 259 24.04 -18.76 3.83
CA GLU A 259 23.60 -18.92 5.22
C GLU A 259 22.11 -18.58 5.34
N THR A 260 21.36 -19.34 6.14
CA THR A 260 19.99 -18.98 6.51
C THR A 260 19.96 -18.53 7.97
N ARG A 261 19.43 -17.33 8.21
CA ARG A 261 19.30 -16.73 9.55
C ARG A 261 17.85 -16.31 9.80
N GLY A 262 17.41 -16.36 11.05
CA GLY A 262 16.10 -15.87 11.47
C GLY A 262 16.20 -14.52 12.16
N TRP A 263 15.28 -13.61 11.87
CA TRP A 263 15.14 -12.35 12.61
C TRP A 263 14.44 -12.57 13.95
N ASP A 264 15.05 -12.07 15.03
CA ASP A 264 14.48 -11.98 16.38
C ASP A 264 14.18 -10.51 16.67
N ALA A 265 12.90 -10.14 16.60
CA ALA A 265 12.45 -8.75 16.75
C ALA A 265 12.61 -8.22 18.18
N ASP A 266 12.49 -9.07 19.19
CA ASP A 266 12.59 -8.68 20.60
C ASP A 266 14.03 -8.35 20.98
N ARG A 267 14.98 -9.12 20.44
CA ARG A 267 16.41 -8.92 20.67
C ARG A 267 17.05 -7.98 19.64
N GLY A 268 16.40 -7.75 18.50
CA GLY A 268 16.92 -6.92 17.41
C GLY A 268 18.16 -7.51 16.74
N VAL A 269 18.22 -8.84 16.58
CA VAL A 269 19.38 -9.56 16.01
C VAL A 269 18.95 -10.64 15.03
N THR A 270 19.83 -10.98 14.08
CA THR A 270 19.70 -12.21 13.28
C THR A 270 20.38 -13.36 14.01
N LEU A 271 19.73 -14.53 14.07
CA LEU A 271 20.25 -15.76 14.67
C LEU A 271 20.45 -16.81 13.59
N GLY A 272 21.61 -17.48 13.60
CA GLY A 272 21.88 -18.58 12.68
C GLY A 272 20.86 -19.70 12.90
N GLN A 273 20.18 -20.12 11.83
CA GLN A 273 19.39 -21.34 11.85
C GLN A 273 20.31 -22.53 11.55
N ARG A 274 19.94 -23.73 12.01
CA ARG A 274 20.77 -24.93 11.86
C ARG A 274 21.19 -25.06 10.38
N GLY A 275 22.50 -25.07 10.14
CA GLY A 275 23.05 -25.11 8.79
C GLY A 275 22.49 -26.30 8.03
N LYS A 276 21.97 -26.05 6.82
CA LYS A 276 21.70 -27.12 5.86
C LYS A 276 23.05 -27.75 5.53
N GLU A 277 23.31 -28.96 6.01
CA GLU A 277 24.57 -29.68 5.77
C GLU A 277 24.84 -29.90 4.27
N GLU A 278 23.83 -29.77 3.41
CA GLU A 278 23.95 -29.68 1.95
C GLU A 278 22.85 -28.74 1.41
N ALA A 279 23.10 -28.00 0.32
CA ALA A 279 22.02 -27.30 -0.39
C ALA A 279 20.92 -28.32 -0.70
N ALA A 280 19.76 -28.20 -0.06
CA ALA A 280 18.74 -29.25 -0.11
C ALA A 280 18.34 -29.52 -1.57
N ASP A 281 18.67 -30.71 -2.06
CA ASP A 281 18.24 -31.17 -3.38
C ASP A 281 16.73 -31.41 -3.34
N TYR A 282 15.97 -30.40 -3.77
CA TYR A 282 14.52 -30.44 -3.85
C TYR A 282 14.01 -31.36 -4.98
N ARG A 283 14.90 -31.95 -5.79
CA ARG A 283 14.57 -32.93 -6.84
C ARG A 283 13.36 -32.50 -7.68
N TYR A 284 13.42 -31.27 -8.21
CA TYR A 284 12.37 -30.73 -9.07
C TYR A 284 12.16 -31.63 -10.29
N PHE A 285 10.89 -31.93 -10.59
CA PHE A 285 10.50 -32.59 -11.83
C PHE A 285 9.06 -32.19 -12.22
N PRO A 286 8.71 -32.26 -13.51
CA PRO A 286 7.36 -31.93 -13.98
C PRO A 286 6.30 -32.77 -13.28
N ASP A 287 5.23 -32.14 -12.80
CA ASP A 287 4.11 -32.83 -12.16
C ASP A 287 3.31 -33.63 -13.21
N PRO A 288 3.29 -34.97 -13.17
CA PRO A 288 2.58 -35.78 -14.16
C PRO A 288 1.06 -35.75 -13.99
N ASP A 289 0.54 -35.30 -12.85
CA ASP A 289 -0.89 -35.28 -12.55
C ASP A 289 -1.59 -34.03 -13.12
N LEU A 290 -0.82 -33.02 -13.53
CA LEU A 290 -1.32 -31.76 -14.08
C LEU A 290 -0.89 -31.59 -15.53
N ALA A 291 -1.86 -31.32 -16.41
CA ALA A 291 -1.55 -30.91 -17.77
C ALA A 291 -0.84 -29.54 -17.78
N PRO A 292 0.07 -29.29 -18.74
CA PRO A 292 0.59 -27.96 -18.98
C PRO A 292 -0.53 -26.96 -19.30
N VAL A 293 -0.30 -25.69 -19.00
CA VAL A 293 -1.24 -24.61 -19.24
C VAL A 293 -0.77 -23.80 -20.45
N THR A 294 -1.66 -23.62 -21.42
CA THR A 294 -1.46 -22.72 -22.56
C THR A 294 -2.25 -21.45 -22.37
N VAL A 295 -1.63 -20.30 -22.60
CA VAL A 295 -2.26 -18.99 -22.51
C VAL A 295 -2.37 -18.38 -23.90
N THR A 296 -3.60 -18.09 -24.33
CA THR A 296 -3.87 -17.44 -25.61
C THR A 296 -3.65 -15.92 -25.54
N ASP A 297 -3.44 -15.27 -26.69
CA ASP A 297 -3.37 -13.80 -26.76
C ASP A 297 -4.67 -13.16 -26.26
N ALA A 298 -5.82 -13.74 -26.60
CA ALA A 298 -7.13 -13.25 -26.17
C ALA A 298 -7.29 -13.26 -24.64
N GLU A 299 -6.85 -14.33 -23.96
CA GLU A 299 -6.86 -14.39 -22.49
C GLU A 299 -5.92 -13.35 -21.87
N ARG A 300 -4.75 -13.10 -22.48
CA ARG A 300 -3.84 -12.04 -22.02
C ARG A 300 -4.48 -10.66 -22.17
N GLU A 301 -5.04 -10.36 -23.34
CA GLU A 301 -5.69 -9.08 -23.63
C GLU A 301 -6.89 -8.84 -22.69
N GLU A 302 -7.67 -9.88 -22.39
CA GLU A 302 -8.77 -9.80 -21.43
C GLU A 302 -8.27 -9.34 -20.06
N VAL A 303 -7.21 -9.96 -19.52
CA VAL A 303 -6.64 -9.59 -18.22
C VAL A 303 -6.02 -8.19 -18.26
N VAL A 304 -5.36 -7.81 -19.36
CA VAL A 304 -4.82 -6.45 -19.53
C VAL A 304 -5.94 -5.40 -19.47
N ASN A 305 -7.10 -5.66 -20.09
CA ASN A 305 -8.23 -4.74 -20.08
C ASN A 305 -8.92 -4.62 -18.71
N GLU A 306 -8.69 -5.58 -17.79
CA GLU A 306 -9.17 -5.52 -16.41
C GLU A 306 -8.23 -4.79 -15.45
N LEU A 307 -6.99 -4.55 -15.87
CA LEU A 307 -6.05 -3.82 -15.02
C LEU A 307 -6.48 -2.36 -14.91
N CYS A 308 -6.67 -1.92 -13.68
CA CYS A 308 -6.81 -0.51 -13.37
C CYS A 308 -5.49 0.24 -13.61
N GLU A 309 -5.58 1.56 -13.66
CA GLU A 309 -4.39 2.42 -13.70
C GLU A 309 -3.52 2.13 -12.47
N ARG A 310 -2.23 1.84 -12.71
CA ARG A 310 -1.28 1.52 -11.65
C ARG A 310 -1.09 2.70 -10.68
N PRO A 311 -0.83 2.46 -9.38
CA PRO A 311 -0.63 3.52 -8.39
C PRO A 311 0.40 4.58 -8.79
N ALA A 312 1.56 4.18 -9.32
CA ALA A 312 2.59 5.11 -9.81
C ALA A 312 2.08 6.03 -10.94
N ASN A 313 1.38 5.46 -11.93
CA ASN A 313 0.82 6.24 -13.04
C ASN A 313 -0.27 7.20 -12.55
N ARG A 314 -1.13 6.73 -11.65
CA ARG A 314 -2.23 7.53 -11.11
C ARG A 314 -1.74 8.68 -10.24
N ARG A 315 -0.65 8.51 -9.49
CA ARG A 315 0.04 9.61 -8.78
C ARG A 315 0.50 10.70 -9.76
N ASN A 316 1.23 10.30 -10.81
CA ASN A 316 1.71 11.24 -11.83
C ASN A 316 0.56 11.98 -12.52
N ARG A 317 -0.54 11.27 -12.80
CA ARG A 317 -1.75 11.86 -13.39
C ARG A 317 -2.42 12.83 -12.43
N PHE A 318 -2.51 12.53 -11.14
CA PHE A 318 -3.10 13.44 -10.17
C PHE A 318 -2.30 14.73 -10.01
N GLU A 319 -0.97 14.66 -10.11
CA GLU A 319 -0.12 15.86 -10.16
C GLU A 319 -0.36 16.67 -11.43
N ALA A 320 -0.40 16.02 -12.60
CA ALA A 320 -0.56 16.69 -13.89
C ALA A 320 -1.96 17.29 -14.09
N ASP A 321 -3.01 16.50 -13.85
CA ASP A 321 -4.40 16.84 -14.19
C ASP A 321 -5.08 17.67 -13.10
N TYR A 322 -4.75 17.42 -11.83
CA TYR A 322 -5.38 18.06 -10.66
C TYR A 322 -4.46 19.07 -9.95
N GLY A 323 -3.21 19.20 -10.41
CA GLY A 323 -2.24 20.16 -9.87
C GLY A 323 -1.84 19.86 -8.42
N LEU A 324 -1.94 18.59 -8.00
CA LEU A 324 -1.60 18.18 -6.64
C LEU A 324 -0.10 18.24 -6.39
N SER A 325 0.29 18.36 -5.11
CA SER A 325 1.65 18.05 -4.73
C SER A 325 1.86 16.54 -4.75
N THR A 326 3.13 16.12 -4.87
CA THR A 326 3.53 14.73 -4.69
C THR A 326 2.99 14.11 -3.41
N TYR A 327 3.10 14.86 -2.31
CA TYR A 327 2.63 14.40 -1.01
C TYR A 327 1.11 14.15 -1.03
N ASP A 328 0.32 15.10 -1.55
CA ASP A 328 -1.13 14.96 -1.60
C ASP A 328 -1.56 13.79 -2.48
N ALA A 329 -0.92 13.63 -3.65
CA ALA A 329 -1.20 12.51 -4.55
C ALA A 329 -0.87 11.16 -3.91
N ALA A 330 0.29 11.05 -3.24
CA ALA A 330 0.68 9.84 -2.52
C ALA A 330 -0.30 9.50 -1.40
N VAL A 331 -0.66 10.48 -0.55
CA VAL A 331 -1.61 10.26 0.55
C VAL A 331 -2.93 9.70 0.05
N ILE A 332 -3.48 10.22 -1.05
CA ILE A 332 -4.75 9.75 -1.63
C ILE A 332 -4.62 8.32 -2.17
N ILE A 333 -3.56 8.06 -2.94
CA ILE A 333 -3.35 6.76 -3.60
C ILE A 333 -3.05 5.65 -2.58
N ASP A 334 -2.29 5.96 -1.51
CA ASP A 334 -1.91 5.02 -0.45
C ASP A 334 -3.11 4.53 0.39
N GLN A 335 -4.24 5.25 0.37
CA GLN A 335 -5.49 4.78 1.00
C GLN A 335 -6.19 3.68 0.19
N GLY A 336 -5.76 3.43 -1.05
CA GLY A 336 -6.32 2.39 -1.93
C GLY A 336 -7.30 2.93 -2.98
N ILE A 337 -7.74 2.02 -3.86
CA ILE A 337 -8.47 2.37 -5.10
C ILE A 337 -9.78 3.09 -4.84
N ALA A 338 -10.59 2.62 -3.89
CA ALA A 338 -11.89 3.22 -3.59
C ALA A 338 -11.76 4.67 -3.06
N PHE A 339 -10.70 4.97 -2.32
CA PHE A 339 -10.45 6.32 -1.81
C PHE A 339 -9.96 7.25 -2.92
N ALA A 340 -9.10 6.74 -3.81
CA ALA A 340 -8.66 7.45 -4.99
C ALA A 340 -9.81 7.74 -5.98
N ASP A 341 -10.72 6.78 -6.19
CA ASP A 341 -11.92 6.94 -7.02
C ASP A 341 -12.89 7.97 -6.42
N TYR A 342 -13.05 7.96 -5.09
CA TYR A 342 -13.83 8.96 -4.38
C TYR A 342 -13.24 10.37 -4.58
N PHE A 343 -11.93 10.53 -4.38
CA PHE A 343 -11.26 11.81 -4.63
C PHE A 343 -11.45 12.28 -6.07
N GLU A 344 -11.22 11.40 -7.04
CA GLU A 344 -11.29 11.74 -8.46
C GLU A 344 -12.70 12.22 -8.84
N THR A 345 -13.74 11.53 -8.37
CA THR A 345 -15.13 11.93 -8.59
C THR A 345 -15.42 13.31 -7.97
N VAL A 346 -14.90 13.57 -6.77
CA VAL A 346 -15.02 14.89 -6.11
C VAL A 346 -14.31 15.98 -6.90
N ALA A 347 -13.06 15.73 -7.32
CA ALA A 347 -12.22 16.67 -8.04
C ALA A 347 -12.80 17.04 -9.42
N GLN A 348 -13.29 16.05 -10.16
CA GLN A 348 -13.97 16.27 -11.45
C GLN A 348 -15.27 17.04 -11.26
N GLY A 349 -16.05 16.68 -10.23
CA GLY A 349 -17.32 17.35 -9.96
C GLY A 349 -17.12 18.81 -9.53
N CYS A 350 -16.19 19.11 -8.61
CA CYS A 350 -16.00 20.50 -8.16
C CYS A 350 -15.16 21.37 -9.09
N GLY A 351 -14.40 20.77 -10.02
CA GLY A 351 -13.51 21.49 -10.93
C GLY A 351 -12.24 22.05 -10.27
N ASN A 352 -11.97 21.70 -9.01
CA ASN A 352 -10.82 22.19 -8.25
C ASN A 352 -10.13 21.05 -7.49
N GLY A 353 -9.14 20.44 -8.14
CA GLY A 353 -8.38 19.30 -7.62
C GLY A 353 -7.72 19.55 -6.26
N LYS A 354 -7.10 20.72 -6.06
CA LYS A 354 -6.46 21.08 -4.78
C LYS A 354 -7.47 21.20 -3.65
N GLN A 355 -8.63 21.81 -3.91
CA GLN A 355 -9.68 21.92 -2.91
C GLN A 355 -10.23 20.53 -2.56
N ALA A 356 -10.52 19.70 -3.57
CA ALA A 356 -10.96 18.32 -3.37
C ALA A 356 -9.96 17.52 -2.54
N ALA A 357 -8.67 17.57 -2.88
CA ALA A 357 -7.62 16.85 -2.16
C ALA A 357 -7.57 17.25 -0.68
N ASN A 358 -7.58 18.55 -0.38
CA ASN A 358 -7.60 19.04 1.00
C ASN A 358 -8.81 18.53 1.79
N TRP A 359 -10.00 18.56 1.19
CA TRP A 359 -11.23 18.09 1.86
C TRP A 359 -11.23 16.57 2.07
N VAL A 360 -10.76 15.82 1.08
CA VAL A 360 -10.73 14.36 1.15
C VAL A 360 -9.67 13.89 2.17
N THR A 361 -8.46 14.46 2.17
CA THR A 361 -7.39 14.06 3.09
C THR A 361 -7.53 14.62 4.51
N GLN A 362 -8.26 15.72 4.71
CA GLN A 362 -8.42 16.30 6.05
C GLN A 362 -9.78 16.03 6.66
N ASP A 363 -10.86 16.33 5.94
CA ASP A 363 -12.21 16.28 6.50
C ASP A 363 -12.82 14.87 6.33
N VAL A 364 -12.77 14.26 5.15
CA VAL A 364 -13.27 12.89 4.94
C VAL A 364 -12.42 11.86 5.68
N GLN A 365 -11.09 11.91 5.54
CA GLN A 365 -10.21 10.94 6.20
C GLN A 365 -10.31 11.00 7.73
N ARG A 366 -10.49 12.19 8.32
CA ARG A 366 -10.73 12.34 9.77
C ARG A 366 -12.00 11.58 10.19
N GLU A 367 -13.09 11.76 9.44
CA GLU A 367 -14.36 11.12 9.75
C GLU A 367 -14.32 9.59 9.57
N LEU A 368 -13.61 9.10 8.55
CA LEU A 368 -13.38 7.65 8.39
C LEU A 368 -12.65 7.07 9.61
N ASN A 369 -11.63 7.77 10.11
CA ASN A 369 -10.89 7.35 11.29
C ASN A 369 -11.75 7.40 12.56
N GLU A 370 -12.49 8.49 12.78
CA GLU A 370 -13.36 8.66 13.96
C GLU A 370 -14.49 7.63 13.99
N ARG A 371 -15.06 7.29 12.82
CA ARG A 371 -16.13 6.28 12.68
C ARG A 371 -15.60 4.86 12.54
N SER A 372 -14.30 4.68 12.32
CA SER A 372 -13.66 3.40 12.00
C SER A 372 -14.35 2.67 10.83
N CYS A 373 -14.71 3.40 9.78
CA CYS A 373 -15.34 2.85 8.57
C CYS A 373 -14.47 3.02 7.33
N GLN A 374 -14.75 2.22 6.30
CA GLN A 374 -14.11 2.36 5.00
C GLN A 374 -14.84 3.39 4.14
N ILE A 375 -14.15 3.92 3.12
CA ILE A 375 -14.74 4.90 2.20
C ILE A 375 -15.99 4.37 1.47
N ALA A 376 -16.06 3.05 1.26
CA ALA A 376 -17.23 2.40 0.67
C ALA A 376 -18.50 2.51 1.53
N ASP A 377 -18.32 2.62 2.86
CA ASP A 377 -19.40 2.76 3.84
C ASP A 377 -19.58 4.23 4.29
N PHE A 378 -18.89 5.18 3.65
CA PHE A 378 -18.95 6.58 4.02
C PHE A 378 -20.31 7.18 3.65
N PRO A 379 -21.02 7.86 4.59
CA PRO A 379 -22.40 8.28 4.38
C PRO A 379 -22.56 9.38 3.31
N ILE A 380 -21.52 10.16 3.05
CA ILE A 380 -21.55 11.21 2.03
C ILE A 380 -20.95 10.63 0.75
N ARG A 381 -21.77 10.55 -0.29
CA ARG A 381 -21.32 10.13 -1.63
C ARG A 381 -20.43 11.21 -2.27
N PRO A 382 -19.48 10.84 -3.16
CA PRO A 382 -18.55 11.80 -3.73
C PRO A 382 -19.25 12.90 -4.53
N GLU A 383 -20.38 12.62 -5.17
CA GLU A 383 -21.15 13.63 -5.93
C GLU A 383 -21.77 14.70 -5.02
N VAL A 384 -22.15 14.32 -3.79
CA VAL A 384 -22.70 15.25 -2.80
C VAL A 384 -21.60 16.17 -2.28
N LEU A 385 -20.43 15.63 -1.97
CA LEU A 385 -19.28 16.45 -1.58
C LEU A 385 -18.84 17.36 -2.73
N ALA A 386 -18.79 16.86 -3.97
CA ALA A 386 -18.48 17.66 -5.14
C ALA A 386 -19.43 18.86 -5.28
N ALA A 387 -20.74 18.65 -5.16
CA ALA A 387 -21.74 19.70 -5.23
C ALA A 387 -21.58 20.74 -4.10
N LEU A 388 -21.24 20.30 -2.88
CA LEU A 388 -20.94 21.21 -1.77
C LEU A 388 -19.72 22.08 -2.07
N LEU A 389 -18.67 21.50 -2.64
CA LEU A 389 -17.45 22.24 -3.01
C LEU A 389 -17.68 23.19 -4.20
N GLN A 390 -18.53 22.82 -5.17
CA GLN A 390 -18.95 23.75 -6.24
C GLN A 390 -19.58 25.02 -5.66
N LYS A 391 -20.38 24.92 -4.60
CA LYS A 391 -20.97 26.09 -3.92
C LYS A 391 -19.92 27.00 -3.28
N VAL A 392 -18.81 26.42 -2.82
CA VAL A 392 -17.67 27.20 -2.31
C VAL A 392 -16.93 27.89 -3.46
N GLU A 393 -16.66 27.17 -4.55
CA GLU A 393 -15.98 27.73 -5.73
C GLU A 393 -16.81 28.85 -6.39
N ALA A 394 -18.14 28.68 -6.46
CA ALA A 394 -19.08 29.68 -6.91
C ALA A 394 -19.22 30.88 -5.94
N SER A 395 -18.51 30.88 -4.81
CA SER A 395 -18.60 31.91 -3.76
C SER A 395 -20.02 32.11 -3.22
N GLU A 396 -20.85 31.06 -3.24
CA GLU A 396 -22.19 31.07 -2.62
C GLU A 396 -22.10 30.86 -1.11
N ILE A 397 -21.09 30.13 -0.64
CA ILE A 397 -20.82 29.89 0.78
C ILE A 397 -19.31 29.97 1.08
N THR A 398 -18.96 30.32 2.33
CA THR A 398 -17.57 30.26 2.79
C THR A 398 -17.13 28.81 3.06
N ILE A 399 -15.81 28.56 3.11
CA ILE A 399 -15.27 27.25 3.53
C ILE A 399 -15.79 26.83 4.92
N LYS A 400 -15.93 27.78 5.85
CA LYS A 400 -16.46 27.52 7.19
C LYS A 400 -17.94 27.13 7.16
N SER A 401 -18.72 27.81 6.33
CA SER A 401 -20.11 27.48 6.06
C SER A 401 -20.22 26.07 5.48
N ALA A 402 -19.39 25.74 4.49
CA ALA A 402 -19.37 24.41 3.89
C ALA A 402 -19.05 23.31 4.91
N ARG A 403 -18.08 23.52 5.82
CA ARG A 403 -17.79 22.54 6.89
C ARG A 403 -18.97 22.35 7.84
N THR A 404 -19.75 23.40 8.07
CA THR A 404 -20.99 23.31 8.87
C THR A 404 -22.04 22.48 8.14
N VAL A 405 -22.21 22.68 6.83
CA VAL A 405 -23.12 21.87 6.01
C VAL A 405 -22.68 20.42 5.98
N PHE A 406 -21.39 20.16 5.76
CA PHE A 406 -20.80 18.82 5.76
C PHE A 406 -21.10 18.04 7.06
N GLN A 407 -20.95 18.69 8.22
CA GLN A 407 -21.26 18.06 9.51
C GLN A 407 -22.74 17.72 9.67
N VAL A 408 -23.66 18.56 9.17
CA VAL A 408 -25.09 18.24 9.17
C VAL A 408 -25.38 17.04 8.27
N LEU A 409 -24.79 17.01 7.07
CA LEU A 409 -24.97 15.90 6.13
C LEU A 409 -24.41 14.58 6.68
N LEU A 410 -23.38 14.63 7.53
CA LEU A 410 -22.80 13.46 8.19
C LEU A 410 -23.69 12.88 9.30
N GLU A 411 -24.53 13.70 9.94
CA GLU A 411 -25.46 13.30 10.99
C GLU A 411 -26.78 12.77 10.43
N GLU A 412 -27.10 13.10 9.17
CA GLU A 412 -28.34 12.72 8.50
C GLU A 412 -28.15 11.46 7.63
N ASP A 413 -29.09 10.51 7.73
CA ASP A 413 -29.08 9.26 6.95
C ASP A 413 -29.32 9.45 5.43
N ALA A 414 -29.56 10.69 4.98
CA ALA A 414 -29.97 11.01 3.60
C ALA A 414 -29.20 12.20 3.01
N ALA A 415 -27.87 12.20 3.13
CA ALA A 415 -27.02 13.18 2.46
C ALA A 415 -27.30 13.21 0.95
N SER A 416 -27.71 14.38 0.45
CA SER A 416 -28.10 14.59 -0.95
C SER A 416 -27.76 16.00 -1.40
N VAL A 417 -27.72 16.21 -2.71
CA VAL A 417 -27.41 17.52 -3.30
C VAL A 417 -28.51 18.54 -2.94
N GLU A 418 -29.77 18.10 -2.92
CA GLU A 418 -30.92 18.93 -2.55
C GLU A 418 -30.83 19.38 -1.09
N ARG A 419 -30.31 18.52 -0.21
CA ARG A 419 -30.16 18.83 1.22
C ARG A 419 -29.14 19.93 1.47
N ILE A 420 -28.09 20.04 0.64
CA ILE A 420 -27.09 21.11 0.76
C ILE A 420 -27.78 22.48 0.76
N GLN A 421 -28.64 22.73 -0.23
CA GLN A 421 -29.32 24.02 -0.37
C GLN A 421 -30.25 24.31 0.83
N ALA A 422 -31.01 23.31 1.26
CA ALA A 422 -31.91 23.44 2.41
C ALA A 422 -31.12 23.80 3.70
N VAL A 423 -29.98 23.15 3.97
CA VAL A 423 -29.16 23.45 5.15
C VAL A 423 -28.55 24.86 5.07
N ILE A 424 -28.14 25.30 3.87
CA ILE A 424 -27.62 26.66 3.66
C ILE A 424 -28.69 27.71 4.04
N GLU A 425 -29.93 27.50 3.61
CA GLU A 425 -31.06 28.39 3.90
C GLU A 425 -31.49 28.34 5.37
N GLU A 426 -31.70 27.14 5.93
CA GLU A 426 -32.12 26.91 7.32
C GLU A 426 -31.18 27.56 8.34
N LYS A 427 -29.87 27.50 8.08
CA LYS A 427 -28.84 28.01 8.98
C LYS A 427 -28.30 29.40 8.58
N GLY A 428 -28.81 30.00 7.51
CA GLY A 428 -28.37 31.32 7.02
C GLY A 428 -26.87 31.36 6.71
N LEU A 429 -26.37 30.33 6.00
CA LEU A 429 -24.93 30.12 5.75
C LEU A 429 -24.43 30.72 4.44
N GLY A 430 -25.34 31.24 3.60
CA GLY A 430 -25.04 31.91 2.35
C GLY A 430 -24.14 33.14 2.55
N LEU A 431 -23.28 33.41 1.58
CA LEU A 431 -22.49 34.63 1.52
C LEU A 431 -23.43 35.82 1.27
N VAL A 432 -23.37 36.81 2.16
CA VAL A 432 -24.05 38.09 1.97
C VAL A 432 -23.26 38.89 0.93
N SER A 433 -23.76 38.92 -0.31
CA SER A 433 -23.17 39.68 -1.42
C SER A 433 -23.73 41.11 -1.55
N ASP A 434 -24.63 41.52 -0.66
CA ASP A 434 -25.15 42.89 -0.64
C ASP A 434 -24.09 43.85 -0.08
N THR A 435 -23.27 44.38 -0.99
CA THR A 435 -22.20 45.33 -0.68
C THR A 435 -22.69 46.56 0.09
N GLY A 436 -23.97 46.93 -0.02
CA GLY A 436 -24.52 48.09 0.68
C GLY A 436 -24.64 47.90 2.19
N GLU A 437 -25.13 46.74 2.64
CA GLU A 437 -25.27 46.43 4.06
C GLU A 437 -23.90 46.20 4.71
N LEU A 438 -22.99 45.53 3.99
CA LEU A 438 -21.62 45.31 4.46
C LEU A 438 -20.84 46.63 4.57
N GLU A 439 -20.95 47.53 3.59
CA GLU A 439 -20.32 48.86 3.66
C GLU A 439 -20.86 49.69 4.83
N ALA A 440 -22.16 49.66 5.09
CA ALA A 440 -22.77 50.39 6.20
C ALA A 440 -22.28 49.89 7.58
N ILE A 441 -22.15 48.57 7.75
CA ILE A 441 -21.60 47.97 8.97
C ILE A 441 -20.12 48.30 9.11
N VAL A 442 -19.34 48.21 8.04
CA VAL A 442 -17.92 48.60 8.03
C VAL A 442 -17.77 50.08 8.43
N GLU A 443 -18.59 50.97 7.90
CA GLU A 443 -18.60 52.39 8.30
C GLU A 443 -18.93 52.58 9.78
N ALA A 444 -19.95 51.87 10.29
CA ALA A 444 -20.32 51.94 11.70
C ALA A 444 -19.21 51.43 12.62
N VAL A 445 -18.53 50.34 12.24
CA VAL A 445 -17.41 49.77 13.00
C VAL A 445 -16.19 50.68 12.96
N VAL A 446 -15.86 51.27 11.81
CA VAL A 446 -14.76 52.24 11.68
C VAL A 446 -15.03 53.47 12.54
N ALA A 447 -16.25 54.02 12.50
CA ALA A 447 -16.65 55.18 13.29
C ALA A 447 -16.60 54.92 14.81
N LYS A 448 -16.91 53.71 15.26
CA LYS A 448 -16.87 53.34 16.69
C LYS A 448 -15.46 53.05 17.22
N ASN A 449 -14.46 52.90 16.35
CA ASN A 449 -13.11 52.43 16.73
C ASN A 449 -12.00 53.38 16.26
N GLU A 450 -12.15 54.68 16.51
CA GLU A 450 -11.20 55.74 16.12
C GLU A 450 -9.73 55.42 16.47
N LYS A 451 -9.48 54.82 17.64
CA LYS A 451 -8.14 54.43 18.08
C LYS A 451 -7.48 53.39 17.16
N ALA A 452 -8.25 52.40 16.70
CA ALA A 452 -7.76 51.36 15.80
C ALA A 452 -7.46 51.92 14.39
N VAL A 453 -8.24 52.91 13.95
CA VAL A 453 -8.00 53.64 12.69
C VAL A 453 -6.70 54.45 12.76
N ALA A 454 -6.48 55.18 13.85
CA ALA A 454 -5.24 55.95 14.05
C ALA A 454 -3.99 55.04 14.18
N ASP A 455 -4.11 53.89 14.84
CA ASP A 455 -3.03 52.89 14.90
C ASP A 455 -2.71 52.31 13.50
N PHE A 456 -3.71 52.09 12.65
CA PHE A 456 -3.48 51.65 11.27
C PHE A 456 -2.80 52.73 10.41
N GLN A 457 -3.29 53.97 10.47
CA GLN A 457 -2.71 55.10 9.71
C GLN A 457 -1.29 55.46 10.15
N SER A 458 -0.92 55.16 11.40
CA SER A 458 0.46 55.29 11.91
C SER A 458 1.38 54.11 11.57
N GLY A 459 0.90 53.15 10.77
CA GLY A 459 1.71 52.06 10.21
C GLY A 459 1.54 50.69 10.89
N LYS A 460 0.69 50.56 11.92
CA LYS A 460 0.44 49.26 12.59
C LYS A 460 -0.64 48.46 11.86
N GLN A 461 -0.24 47.76 10.80
CA GLN A 461 -1.10 46.88 9.99
C GLN A 461 -1.90 45.83 10.81
N ALA A 462 -1.42 45.43 11.98
CA ALA A 462 -2.11 44.48 12.87
C ALA A 462 -3.45 44.99 13.42
N ALA A 463 -3.70 46.31 13.45
CA ALA A 463 -4.93 46.91 13.97
C ALA A 463 -6.19 46.49 13.17
N VAL A 464 -6.03 46.15 11.88
CA VAL A 464 -7.13 45.68 11.01
C VAL A 464 -7.72 44.35 11.50
N GLY A 465 -6.90 43.47 12.09
CA GLY A 465 -7.36 42.15 12.55
C GLY A 465 -8.46 42.21 13.61
N ALA A 466 -8.38 43.19 14.52
CA ALA A 466 -9.39 43.39 15.56
C ALA A 466 -10.73 43.88 14.99
N LEU A 467 -10.68 44.72 13.95
CA LEU A 467 -11.86 45.27 13.27
C LEU A 467 -12.56 44.21 12.41
N ILE A 468 -11.79 43.35 11.71
CA ILE A 468 -12.34 42.19 11.01
C ILE A 468 -13.18 41.34 11.98
N GLY A 469 -12.65 41.06 13.17
CA GLY A 469 -13.37 40.29 14.19
C GLY A 469 -14.65 40.95 14.71
N GLN A 470 -14.75 42.29 14.69
CA GLN A 470 -15.98 43.01 15.08
C GLN A 470 -17.01 43.01 13.95
N VAL A 471 -16.61 43.30 12.71
CA VAL A 471 -17.51 43.23 11.54
C VAL A 471 -18.11 41.83 11.41
N MET A 472 -17.27 40.79 11.52
CA MET A 472 -17.69 39.38 11.42
C MET A 472 -18.59 38.90 12.58
N ARG A 473 -18.76 39.69 13.66
CA ARG A 473 -19.76 39.42 14.72
C ARG A 473 -21.09 40.07 14.42
N GLU A 474 -21.08 41.26 13.80
CA GLU A 474 -22.30 41.99 13.46
C GLU A 474 -22.97 41.40 12.21
N ILE A 475 -22.19 40.87 11.26
CA ILE A 475 -22.70 40.15 10.09
C ILE A 475 -22.29 38.67 10.11
N LYS A 476 -23.26 37.76 10.01
CA LYS A 476 -23.00 36.33 9.85
C LYS A 476 -22.81 36.01 8.37
N GLY A 477 -21.74 35.31 8.02
CA GLY A 477 -21.51 34.80 6.65
C GLY A 477 -20.73 35.71 5.70
N ALA A 478 -20.18 36.86 6.16
CA ALA A 478 -19.32 37.68 5.30
C ALA A 478 -17.95 37.04 5.03
N ASP A 479 -17.36 37.33 3.86
CA ASP A 479 -16.01 36.91 3.52
C ASP A 479 -14.98 37.80 4.23
N ALA A 480 -14.09 37.18 5.03
CA ALA A 480 -13.04 37.87 5.75
C ALA A 480 -12.05 38.62 4.84
N LYS A 481 -11.82 38.17 3.59
CA LYS A 481 -11.00 38.89 2.62
C LYS A 481 -11.70 40.16 2.15
N VAL A 482 -12.98 40.08 1.78
CA VAL A 482 -13.77 41.24 1.34
C VAL A 482 -13.90 42.26 2.47
N VAL A 483 -14.17 41.81 3.70
CA VAL A 483 -14.20 42.68 4.89
C VAL A 483 -12.85 43.37 5.10
N ARG A 484 -11.74 42.63 4.96
CA ARG A 484 -10.39 43.21 5.08
C ARG A 484 -10.15 44.28 4.01
N GLU A 485 -10.49 44.01 2.76
CA GLU A 485 -10.32 44.97 1.65
C GLU A 485 -11.14 46.24 1.86
N LEU A 486 -12.40 46.12 2.27
CA LEU A 486 -13.28 47.26 2.57
C LEU A 486 -12.77 48.09 3.75
N LEU A 487 -12.33 47.43 4.83
CA LEU A 487 -11.74 48.11 5.99
C LEU A 487 -10.47 48.88 5.60
N ILE A 488 -9.56 48.25 4.84
CA ILE A 488 -8.35 48.91 4.35
C ILE A 488 -8.71 50.11 3.48
N LYS A 489 -9.65 49.95 2.55
CA LYS A 489 -10.10 51.04 1.65
C LYS A 489 -10.72 52.22 2.39
N LYS A 490 -11.42 51.98 3.51
CA LYS A 490 -12.05 53.05 4.33
C LYS A 490 -11.11 53.71 5.34
N MET A 491 -10.06 53.01 5.76
CA MET A 491 -9.10 53.50 6.77
C MET A 491 -7.83 54.12 6.16
N SER A 492 -7.55 53.82 4.89
CA SER A 492 -6.54 54.50 4.07
C SER A 492 -7.03 55.91 3.71
#